data_AF-A0A7W8TAR4-F1
#
_entry.id   AF-A0A7W8TAR4-F1
#
_cell.length_a   1.000
_cell.length_b   1.000
_cell.length_c   1.000
_cell.angle_alpha   90.00
_cell.angle_beta   90.00
_cell.angle_gamma   90.00
#
_symmetry.space_group_name_H-M   'P 1'
#
loop_
_entity.id
_entity.type
_entity.pdbx_description
1 polymer ?
#
loop_
_entity_poly.entity_id
_entity_poly.type
_entity_poly.pdbx_seq_one_letter_code
_entity_poly.pdbx_strand_id
1 'polypeptide(L)' 'MPDTAVIRVDQLHALAGLLSLEEVAEQFSALSTVAQVSIFGLFEDALADVRAVLARTAASGE' A
#
# COMPACT_ATOMS: atom_id res chain seq x y z
N MET A 1 -4.38 6.98 -15.40
CA MET A 1 -3.97 5.83 -16.24
C MET A 1 -4.12 4.58 -15.39
N PRO A 2 -4.82 3.54 -15.86
CA PRO A 2 -5.00 2.29 -15.14
C PRO A 2 -3.66 1.67 -14.67
N ASP A 3 -2.58 1.93 -15.42
CA ASP A 3 -1.22 1.54 -15.09
C ASP A 3 -0.75 2.03 -13.71
N THR A 4 -1.16 3.23 -13.30
CA THR A 4 -0.78 3.79 -11.98
C THR A 4 -1.41 3.02 -10.83
N ALA A 5 -2.68 2.58 -10.97
CA ALA A 5 -3.33 1.79 -9.94
C ALA A 5 -2.74 0.37 -9.86
N VAL A 6 -2.40 -0.24 -11.00
CA VAL A 6 -1.72 -1.54 -11.03
C VAL A 6 -0.37 -1.45 -10.33
N ILE A 7 0.46 -0.45 -10.65
CA ILE A 7 1.75 -0.21 -9.98
C ILE A 7 1.58 -0.01 -8.47
N ARG A 8 0.54 0.73 -8.04
CA ARG A 8 0.25 0.92 -6.61
C ARG A 8 -0.17 -0.38 -5.92
N VAL A 9 -0.98 -1.22 -6.57
CA VAL A 9 -1.36 -2.53 -6.06
C VAL A 9 -0.15 -3.46 -5.95
N ASP A 10 0.74 -3.48 -6.96
CA ASP A 10 1.97 -4.27 -6.92
C ASP A 10 2.91 -3.82 -5.80
N GLN A 11 3.03 -2.50 -5.58
CA GLN A 11 3.80 -1.94 -4.47
C GLN A 11 3.23 -2.35 -3.11
N LEU A 12 1.91 -2.25 -2.93
CA LEU A 12 1.22 -2.70 -1.72
C LEU A 12 1.42 -4.20 -1.48
N HIS A 13 1.34 -5.01 -2.54
CA HIS A 13 1.53 -6.45 -2.46
C HIS A 13 2.98 -6.82 -2.09
N ALA A 14 3.96 -6.18 -2.72
CA ALA A 14 5.38 -6.39 -2.43
C ALA A 14 5.69 -6.03 -0.97
N LEU A 15 5.14 -4.92 -0.46
CA LEU A 15 5.40 -4.47 0.90
C LEU A 15 4.69 -5.35 1.94
N ALA A 16 3.48 -5.82 1.64
CA ALA A 16 2.80 -6.84 2.46
C ALA A 16 3.58 -8.18 2.47
N GLY A 17 4.14 -8.58 1.32
CA GLY A 17 5.01 -9.75 1.20
C GLY A 17 6.26 -9.62 2.06
N LEU A 18 6.92 -8.46 2.04
CA LEU A 18 8.06 -8.18 2.92
C LEU A 18 7.69 -8.27 4.39
N LEU A 19 6.59 -7.64 4.82
CA LEU A 19 6.14 -7.69 6.22
C LEU A 19 5.64 -9.07 6.67
N SER A 20 5.32 -9.98 5.74
CA SER A 20 4.96 -11.36 6.08
C SER A 20 6.17 -12.21 6.50
N LEU A 21 7.39 -11.75 6.22
CA LEU A 21 8.62 -12.41 6.63
C LEU A 21 8.90 -12.07 8.10
N GLU A 22 9.10 -13.10 8.92
CA GLU A 22 9.33 -12.96 10.36
C GLU A 22 10.50 -12.02 10.69
N GLU A 23 11.62 -12.15 9.98
CA GLU A 23 12.79 -11.28 10.14
C GLU A 23 12.47 -9.80 9.86
N VAL A 24 11.65 -9.54 8.84
CA VAL A 24 11.26 -8.17 8.47
C VAL A 24 10.23 -7.63 9.46
N ALA A 25 9.32 -8.46 9.96
CA ALA A 25 8.36 -8.10 11.00
C ALA A 25 9.09 -7.76 12.33
N GLU A 26 10.12 -8.53 12.70
CA GLU A 26 10.98 -8.23 13.84
C GLU A 26 11.70 -6.89 13.66
N GLN A 27 12.37 -6.68 12.52
CA GLN A 27 13.03 -5.40 12.23
C GLN A 27 12.05 -4.23 12.21
N PHE A 28 10.85 -4.42 11.67
CA PHE A 28 9.78 -3.42 11.67
C PHE A 28 9.35 -3.07 13.10
N SER A 29 9.18 -4.08 13.97
CA SER A 29 8.82 -3.88 15.38
C SER A 29 9.88 -3.12 16.17
N ALA A 30 11.16 -3.22 15.75
CA ALA A 30 12.28 -2.52 16.34
C ALA A 30 12.38 -1.04 15.89
N LEU A 31 11.62 -0.62 14.88
CA LEU A 31 11.55 0.78 14.46
C LEU A 31 10.83 1.65 15.50
N SER A 32 11.12 2.94 15.49
CA SER A 32 10.34 3.91 16.28
C SER A 32 8.87 3.90 15.88
N THR A 33 7.97 4.19 16.83
CA THR A 33 6.52 4.27 16.56
C THR A 33 6.19 5.21 15.41
N VAL A 34 6.91 6.34 15.27
CA VAL A 34 6.72 7.29 14.17
C VAL A 34 7.06 6.65 12.82
N ALA A 35 8.13 5.87 12.75
CA ALA A 35 8.52 5.16 11.53
C ALA A 35 7.52 4.04 11.18
N GLN A 36 7.05 3.27 12.17
CA GLN A 36 6.02 2.26 11.97
C GLN A 36 4.72 2.88 11.43
N VAL A 37 4.25 3.96 12.05
CA VAL A 37 3.05 4.70 11.61
C VAL A 37 3.25 5.30 10.22
N SER A 38 4.44 5.79 9.88
CA SER A 38 4.73 6.34 8.55
C SER A 38 4.64 5.27 7.46
N ILE A 39 5.12 4.05 7.74
CA ILE A 39 5.02 2.91 6.81
C ILE A 39 3.55 2.50 6.62
N PHE A 40 2.76 2.43 7.69
CA PHE A 40 1.31 2.18 7.57
C PHE A 40 0.58 3.32 6.83
N GLY A 41 0.97 4.58 7.06
CA GLY A 41 0.43 5.72 6.32
C GLY A 41 0.69 5.62 4.81
N LEU A 42 1.85 5.11 4.39
CA LEU A 42 2.13 4.84 2.98
C LEU A 42 1.21 3.77 2.39
N PHE A 43 0.85 2.73 3.16
CA PHE A 43 -0.16 1.76 2.73
C PHE A 43 -1.53 2.40 2.55
N GLU A 44 -1.96 3.22 3.50
CA GLU A 44 -3.26 3.87 3.47
C GLU A 44 -3.38 4.84 2.29
N ASP A 45 -2.33 5.62 2.01
CA ASP A 45 -2.28 6.55 0.89
C ASP A 45 -2.35 5.81 -0.46
N ALA A 46 -1.53 4.78 -0.64
CA ALA A 46 -1.57 3.96 -1.85
C ALA A 46 -2.90 3.22 -2.03
N LEU A 47 -3.55 2.79 -0.94
CA LEU A 47 -4.88 2.19 -0.99
C LEU A 47 -5.96 3.21 -1.34
N ALA A 48 -5.86 4.44 -0.82
CA ALA A 48 -6.75 5.54 -1.16
C ALA A 48 -6.65 5.90 -2.65
N ASP A 49 -5.43 5.96 -3.19
CA ASP A 49 -5.16 6.13 -4.62
C ASP A 49 -5.88 5.06 -5.47
N VAL A 50 -5.72 3.78 -5.11
CA VAL A 50 -6.36 2.67 -5.82
C VAL A 50 -7.89 2.76 -5.75
N ARG A 51 -8.44 3.05 -4.57
CA ARG A 51 -9.90 3.26 -4.39
C ARG A 51 -10.42 4.42 -5.22
N ALA A 52 -9.68 5.53 -5.30
CA ALA A 52 -10.05 6.68 -6.11
C ALA A 52 -10.05 6.36 -7.61
N VAL A 53 -9.10 5.54 -8.08
CA VAL A 53 -9.10 5.06 -9.47
C VAL A 53 -10.28 4.13 -9.72
N LEU A 54 -10.52 3.14 -8.84
CA LEU A 54 -11.66 2.22 -8.97
C LEU A 54 -13.01 2.95 -8.96
N ALA A 55 -13.19 3.91 -8.05
CA ALA A 55 -14.41 4.73 -7.98
C ALA A 55 -14.62 5.55 -9.26
N ARG A 56 -13.54 6.06 -9.86
CA ARG A 56 -13.59 6.79 -11.13
C ARG A 56 -13.97 5.87 -12.29
N THR A 57 -13.35 4.69 -12.39
CA THR A 57 -13.70 3.68 -13.41
C THR A 57 -15.16 3.26 -13.28
N ALA A 58 -15.63 2.98 -12.05
CA ALA A 58 -17.03 2.63 -11.79
C ALA A 58 -18.01 3.76 -12.14
N ALA A 59 -17.64 5.02 -11.91
CA ALA A 59 -18.45 6.19 -12.28
C ALA A 59 -18.43 6.48 -13.80
N SER A 60 -17.39 6.04 -14.51
CA SER A 60 -17.24 6.23 -15.95
C SER A 60 -17.99 5.20 -16.80
N GLY A 61 -18.56 4.14 -16.21
CA GLY A 61 -19.52 3.26 -16.88
C GLY A 61 -18.98 2.55 -18.13
N GLU A 62 -17.81 1.92 -18.01
CA GLU A 62 -17.40 0.80 -18.88
C GLU A 62 -17.73 -0.53 -18.20
#